data_AF-A0A7J8HZ90-F1
#
_entry.id   AF-A0A7J8HZ90-F1
#
_cell.length_a   1.000
_cell.length_b   1.000
_cell.length_c   1.000
_cell.angle_alpha   90.00
_cell.angle_beta   90.00
_cell.angle_gamma   90.00
#
_symmetry.space_group_name_H-M   'P 1'
#
loop_
_entity.id
_entity.type
_entity.pdbx_description
1 polymer ?
#
loop_
_entity_poly.entity_id
_entity_poly.type
_entity_poly.pdbx_seq_one_letter_code
_entity_poly.pdbx_strand_id
1 'polypeptide(L)'
;MLLDLSEEHREHLAFLPQVDSSVVAEFGRIAVEFLRRGSNPKIYEGAARKLNVSSDTVQHGVEGLTYLLTESSKLMISELDFQDSVFVLGFTEELNKLLLQLYLDNRMEIATSRFCRRTRPPCSTWCSSWNERWRR
;
A
#
# COMPACT_ATOMS: atom_id res chain seq x y z
N MET A 1 -12.98 13.68 3.14
CA MET A 1 -13.43 12.40 3.75
C MET A 1 -12.20 11.66 4.20
N LEU A 2 -12.10 11.33 5.49
CA LEU A 2 -10.92 10.64 6.03
C LEU A 2 -10.91 9.17 5.61
N LEU A 3 -9.74 8.60 5.31
CA LEU A 3 -9.61 7.15 5.17
C LEU A 3 -9.84 6.47 6.52
N ASP A 4 -10.77 5.52 6.55
CA ASP A 4 -10.93 4.61 7.68
C ASP A 4 -9.98 3.42 7.51
N LEU A 5 -8.76 3.57 8.01
CA LEU A 5 -7.79 2.48 8.07
C LEU A 5 -8.04 1.68 9.35
N SER A 6 -8.46 0.41 9.20
CA SER A 6 -8.62 -0.51 10.33
C SER A 6 -7.32 -0.65 11.12
N GLU A 7 -7.42 -0.91 12.43
CA GLU A 7 -6.27 -0.98 13.34
C GLU A 7 -5.17 -1.95 12.86
N GLU A 8 -5.51 -3.09 12.25
CA GLU A 8 -4.54 -4.03 11.65
C GLU A 8 -3.68 -3.38 10.55
N HIS A 9 -4.27 -2.58 9.66
CA HIS A 9 -3.51 -1.89 8.62
C HIS A 9 -2.61 -0.81 9.22
N ARG A 10 -3.07 -0.16 10.30
CA ARG A 10 -2.22 0.79 11.03
C ARG A 10 -1.03 0.08 11.68
N GLU A 11 -1.22 -1.11 12.25
CA GLU A 11 -0.11 -1.93 12.76
C GLU A 11 0.85 -2.37 11.64
N HIS A 12 0.33 -2.80 10.50
CA HIS A 12 1.14 -3.11 9.32
C HIS A 12 1.87 -1.89 8.77
N LEU A 13 1.39 -0.69 9.04
CA LEU A 13 2.02 0.56 8.62
C LEU A 13 2.92 1.16 9.72
N ALA A 14 2.81 0.70 10.97
CA ALA A 14 3.57 1.21 12.11
C ALA A 14 5.08 0.92 12.02
N PHE A 15 5.51 0.02 11.13
CA PHE A 15 6.92 -0.21 10.84
C PHE A 15 7.47 0.74 9.76
N LEU A 16 6.62 1.37 8.95
CA LEU A 16 7.05 2.33 7.92
C LEU A 16 7.82 3.54 8.47
N PRO A 17 7.44 4.16 9.61
CA PRO A 17 8.25 5.23 10.19
C PRO A 17 9.58 4.76 10.80
N GLN A 18 9.80 3.45 10.94
CA GLN A 18 11.09 2.88 11.39
C GLN A 18 12.05 2.60 10.23
N VAL A 19 11.57 2.65 8.98
CA VAL A 19 12.37 2.42 7.77
C VAL A 19 12.56 3.73 7.00
N ASP A 20 13.67 3.87 6.28
CA ASP A 20 13.96 5.10 5.55
C ASP A 20 12.89 5.41 4.48
N SER A 21 12.71 6.69 4.17
CA SER A 21 11.81 7.15 3.10
C SER A 21 12.08 6.49 1.74
N SER A 22 13.34 6.16 1.44
CA SER A 22 13.75 5.41 0.24
C SER A 22 13.20 3.99 0.21
N VAL A 23 13.07 3.35 1.37
CA VAL A 23 12.50 2.00 1.53
C VAL A 23 11.01 2.02 1.26
N VAL A 24 10.32 3.01 1.81
CA VAL A 24 8.87 3.19 1.60
C VAL A 24 8.56 3.53 0.15
N ALA A 25 9.43 4.30 -0.51
CA ALA A 25 9.33 4.54 -1.94
C ALA A 25 9.36 3.24 -2.75
N GLU A 26 10.24 2.31 -2.37
CA GLU A 26 10.32 1.00 -3.03
C GLU A 26 9.07 0.16 -2.74
N PHE A 27 8.58 0.13 -1.51
CA PHE A 27 7.30 -0.53 -1.20
C PHE A 27 6.12 0.05 -1.97
N GLY A 28 6.06 1.38 -2.09
CA GLY A 28 5.04 2.07 -2.87
C GLY A 28 5.10 1.71 -4.36
N ARG A 29 6.31 1.62 -4.94
CA ARG A 29 6.50 1.13 -6.31
C ARG A 29 6.04 -0.30 -6.48
N ILE A 30 6.37 -1.19 -5.54
CA ILE A 30 5.93 -2.59 -5.56
C ILE A 30 4.40 -2.67 -5.45
N ALA A 31 3.78 -1.85 -4.60
CA ALA A 31 2.34 -1.76 -4.44
C ALA A 31 1.63 -1.31 -5.73
N VAL A 32 2.18 -0.33 -6.43
CA VAL A 32 1.68 0.14 -7.73
C VAL A 32 1.88 -0.94 -8.79
N GLU A 33 3.06 -1.55 -8.88
CA GLU A 33 3.33 -2.61 -9.85
C GLU A 33 2.43 -3.83 -9.62
N PHE A 34 2.12 -4.13 -8.35
CA PHE A 34 1.12 -5.13 -7.97
C PHE A 34 -0.28 -4.77 -8.49
N LEU A 35 -0.70 -3.51 -8.38
CA LEU A 35 -1.99 -3.06 -8.91
C LEU A 35 -2.06 -3.11 -10.44
N ARG A 36 -0.92 -2.88 -11.12
CA ARG A 36 -0.83 -2.87 -12.59
C ARG A 36 -0.72 -4.26 -13.19
N ARG A 37 0.18 -5.11 -12.67
CA ARG A 37 0.57 -6.40 -13.27
C ARG A 37 0.27 -7.61 -12.40
N GLY A 38 -0.01 -7.42 -11.11
CA GLY A 38 -0.20 -8.51 -10.14
C GLY A 38 1.05 -8.82 -9.31
N SER A 39 0.91 -9.79 -8.43
CA SER A 39 1.94 -10.15 -7.44
C SER A 39 3.12 -10.90 -8.05
N ASN A 40 4.35 -10.56 -7.64
CA ASN A 40 5.52 -11.33 -8.02
C ASN A 40 6.37 -11.66 -6.78
N PRO A 41 6.41 -12.94 -6.35
CA PRO A 41 7.12 -13.35 -5.14
C PRO A 41 8.62 -13.00 -5.16
N LYS A 42 9.23 -12.97 -6.35
CA LYS A 42 10.65 -12.58 -6.52
C LYS A 42 10.92 -11.13 -6.12
N ILE A 43 9.93 -10.25 -6.25
CA ILE A 43 10.07 -8.84 -5.90
C ILE A 43 10.05 -8.68 -4.37
N TYR A 44 9.20 -9.43 -3.67
CA TYR A 44 9.19 -9.41 -2.20
C TYR A 44 10.48 -9.96 -1.60
N GLU A 45 10.99 -11.08 -2.11
CA GLU A 45 12.29 -11.62 -1.68
C GLU A 45 13.44 -10.65 -1.98
N GLY A 46 13.42 -10.02 -3.16
CA GLY A 46 14.42 -9.02 -3.55
C GLY A 46 14.39 -7.78 -2.65
N ALA A 47 13.19 -7.29 -2.33
CA ALA A 47 13.01 -6.16 -1.41
C ALA A 47 13.41 -6.55 0.01
N ALA A 48 12.99 -7.71 0.52
CA ALA A 48 13.36 -8.22 1.83
C ALA A 48 14.89 -8.26 2.02
N ARG A 49 15.61 -8.78 1.01
CA ARG A 49 17.09 -8.80 1.01
C ARG A 49 17.72 -7.41 0.92
N LYS A 50 17.19 -6.51 0.09
CA LYS A 50 17.71 -5.14 -0.06
C LYS A 50 17.54 -4.32 1.22
N LEU A 51 16.42 -4.52 1.88
CA LEU A 51 15.97 -3.74 3.02
C LEU A 51 16.36 -4.38 4.36
N ASN A 52 16.92 -5.60 4.30
CA ASN A 52 17.32 -6.40 5.45
C ASN A 52 16.16 -6.62 6.45
N VAL A 53 14.94 -6.74 5.93
CA VAL A 53 13.71 -7.03 6.69
C VAL A 53 13.12 -8.35 6.22
N SER A 54 12.22 -8.93 7.01
CA SER A 54 11.56 -10.19 6.63
C SER A 54 10.64 -10.01 5.42
N SER A 55 10.48 -11.07 4.62
CA SER A 55 9.51 -11.10 3.52
C SER A 55 8.10 -10.78 3.97
N ASP A 56 7.72 -11.23 5.17
CA ASP A 56 6.43 -10.96 5.80
C ASP A 56 6.26 -9.47 6.09
N THR A 57 7.30 -8.79 6.60
CA THR A 57 7.29 -7.34 6.81
C THR A 57 7.10 -6.58 5.51
N VAL A 58 7.83 -6.97 4.45
CA VAL A 58 7.67 -6.37 3.11
C VAL A 58 6.25 -6.56 2.60
N GLN A 59 5.73 -7.78 2.72
CA GLN A 59 4.40 -8.14 2.28
C GLN A 59 3.33 -7.31 3.00
N HIS A 60 3.37 -7.23 4.33
CA HIS A 60 2.42 -6.44 5.11
C HIS A 60 2.48 -4.95 4.79
N GLY A 61 3.68 -4.38 4.58
CA GLY A 61 3.81 -2.98 4.18
C GLY A 61 3.27 -2.70 2.78
N VAL A 62 3.54 -3.59 1.83
CA VAL A 62 3.00 -3.48 0.47
C VAL A 62 1.48 -3.64 0.50
N GLU A 63 0.92 -4.57 1.29
CA GLU A 63 -0.54 -4.70 1.45
C GLU A 63 -1.18 -3.43 2.00
N GLY A 64 -0.62 -2.86 3.07
CA GLY A 64 -1.11 -1.62 3.67
C GLY A 64 -1.10 -0.46 2.65
N LEU A 65 -0.03 -0.33 1.88
CA LEU A 65 0.10 0.70 0.84
C LEU A 65 -0.84 0.47 -0.34
N THR A 66 -0.96 -0.78 -0.82
CA THR A 66 -1.89 -1.14 -1.89
C THR A 66 -3.33 -0.84 -1.47
N TYR A 67 -3.70 -1.17 -0.23
CA TYR A 67 -5.02 -0.87 0.33
C TYR A 67 -5.25 0.64 0.37
N LEU A 68 -4.32 1.39 0.95
CA LEU A 68 -4.39 2.85 1.06
C LEU A 68 -4.57 3.51 -0.31
N LEU A 69 -3.76 3.14 -1.30
CA LEU A 69 -3.86 3.67 -2.67
C LEU A 69 -5.17 3.30 -3.36
N THR A 70 -5.64 2.07 -3.16
CA THR A 70 -6.90 1.58 -3.76
C THR A 70 -8.10 2.28 -3.17
N GLU A 71 -8.18 2.36 -1.83
CA GLU A 71 -9.30 2.97 -1.12
C GLU A 71 -9.34 4.49 -1.37
N SER A 72 -8.17 5.14 -1.41
CA SER A 72 -8.04 6.56 -1.82
C SER A 72 -8.51 6.81 -3.25
N SER A 73 -8.25 5.87 -4.17
CA SER A 73 -8.65 5.98 -5.56
C SER A 73 -10.16 5.72 -5.74
N LYS A 74 -10.74 4.79 -4.98
CA LYS A 74 -12.19 4.52 -4.96
C LYS A 74 -12.98 5.74 -4.50
N LEU A 75 -12.52 6.36 -3.42
CA LEU A 75 -13.19 7.50 -2.81
C LEU A 75 -12.84 8.83 -3.51
N MET A 76 -11.93 8.81 -4.49
CA MET A 76 -11.38 10.00 -5.15
C MET A 76 -11.02 11.11 -4.15
N ILE A 77 -10.27 10.72 -3.11
CA ILE A 77 -9.91 11.60 -2.01
C ILE A 77 -9.05 12.78 -2.51
N SER A 78 -9.22 13.96 -1.93
CA SER A 78 -8.40 15.14 -2.26
C SER A 78 -7.01 15.03 -1.63
N GLU A 79 -6.00 15.73 -2.16
CA GLU A 79 -4.64 15.68 -1.59
C GLU A 79 -4.60 16.04 -0.10
N LEU A 80 -5.37 17.05 0.32
CA LEU A 80 -5.46 17.47 1.72
C LEU A 80 -5.99 16.36 2.63
N ASP A 81 -7.13 15.77 2.26
CA ASP A 81 -7.72 14.65 3.00
C ASP A 81 -6.79 13.42 3.06
N PHE A 82 -6.03 13.18 1.98
CA PHE A 82 -5.03 12.12 1.94
C PHE A 82 -3.88 12.41 2.90
N GLN A 83 -3.33 13.63 2.87
CA GLN A 83 -2.28 14.06 3.79
C GLN A 83 -2.74 13.96 5.24
N ASP A 84 -3.95 14.42 5.58
CA ASP A 84 -4.49 14.33 6.94
C ASP A 84 -4.64 12.87 7.39
N SER A 85 -5.13 12.00 6.50
CA SER A 85 -5.28 10.57 6.79
C SER A 85 -3.94 9.89 7.06
N VAL A 86 -2.93 10.21 6.25
CA VAL A 86 -1.57 9.64 6.36
C VAL A 86 -0.81 10.27 7.54
N PHE A 87 -1.07 11.54 7.85
CA PHE A 87 -0.50 12.24 9.01
C PHE A 87 -0.97 11.61 10.33
N VAL A 88 -2.24 11.18 10.41
CA VAL A 88 -2.78 10.42 11.56
C VAL A 88 -2.08 9.06 11.77
N LEU A 89 -1.36 8.55 10.77
CA LEU A 89 -0.54 7.33 10.90
C LEU A 89 0.84 7.60 11.54
N GLY A 90 1.19 8.86 11.77
CA GLY A 90 2.47 9.22 12.40
C GLY A 90 3.66 9.11 11.44
N PHE A 91 3.43 9.14 10.13
CA PHE A 91 4.50 9.15 9.13
C PHE A 91 5.24 10.49 9.09
N THR A 92 6.50 10.44 8.65
CA THR A 92 7.31 11.64 8.46
C THR A 92 6.80 12.45 7.27
N GLU A 93 7.04 13.76 7.30
CA GLU A 93 6.57 14.68 6.26
C GLU A 93 7.13 14.34 4.86
N GLU A 94 8.35 13.79 4.82
CA GLU A 94 9.01 13.29 3.61
C GLU A 94 8.28 12.08 3.04
N LEU A 95 7.89 11.13 3.89
CA LEU A 95 7.08 9.97 3.52
C LEU A 95 5.73 10.40 2.96
N ASN A 96 5.09 11.37 3.62
CA ASN A 96 3.77 11.89 3.22
C ASN A 96 3.83 12.49 1.81
N LYS A 97 4.85 13.30 1.53
CA LYS A 97 5.06 13.87 0.19
C LYS A 97 5.28 12.78 -0.85
N LEU A 98 6.02 11.73 -0.51
CA LEU A 98 6.31 10.62 -1.43
C LEU A 98 5.07 9.77 -1.73
N LEU A 99 4.29 9.43 -0.71
CA LEU A 99 3.02 8.70 -0.85
C LEU A 99 1.98 9.51 -1.61
N LEU A 100 1.93 10.81 -1.39
CA LEU A 100 1.06 11.73 -2.12
C LEU A 100 1.41 11.78 -3.60
N GLN A 101 2.70 11.89 -3.93
CA GLN A 101 3.18 11.84 -5.32
C GLN A 101 2.80 10.50 -5.97
N LEU A 102 3.05 9.38 -5.30
CA LEU A 102 2.63 8.06 -5.78
C LEU A 102 1.12 7.98 -6.02
N TYR A 103 0.31 8.52 -5.11
CA TYR A 103 -1.14 8.57 -5.31
C TYR A 103 -1.52 9.42 -6.51
N LEU A 104 -0.99 10.63 -6.65
CA LEU A 104 -1.32 11.52 -7.76
C LEU A 104 -0.92 10.98 -9.12
N ASP A 105 0.28 10.41 -9.24
CA ASP A 105 0.76 9.80 -10.47
C ASP A 105 -0.07 8.59 -10.88
N ASN A 106 -0.53 7.79 -9.91
CA ASN A 106 -1.16 6.50 -10.18
C ASN A 106 -2.69 6.49 -10.03
N ARG A 107 -3.33 7.49 -9.42
CA ARG A 107 -4.78 7.51 -9.13
C ARG A 107 -5.64 7.31 -10.37
N MET A 108 -5.23 7.85 -11.52
CA MET A 108 -5.97 7.70 -12.77
C MET A 108 -5.91 6.26 -13.30
N GLU A 109 -4.74 5.63 -13.21
CA GLU A 109 -4.58 4.22 -13.59
C GLU A 109 -5.29 3.29 -12.60
N ILE A 110 -5.11 3.49 -11.30
CA ILE A 110 -5.69 2.66 -10.25
C ILE A 110 -7.23 2.74 -10.29
N ALA A 111 -7.80 3.94 -10.46
CA ALA A 111 -9.25 4.13 -10.59
C ALA A 111 -9.82 3.44 -11.85
N THR A 112 -9.06 3.42 -12.94
CA THR A 112 -9.45 2.77 -14.19
C THR A 112 -9.28 1.24 -14.12
N SER A 113 -8.35 0.76 -13.29
CA SER A 113 -8.03 -0.66 -13.15
C SER A 113 -9.25 -1.49 -12.71
N ARG A 114 -9.41 -2.68 -13.29
CA ARG A 114 -10.46 -3.64 -12.92
C ARG A 114 -10.39 -4.09 -11.46
N PHE A 115 -9.24 -3.89 -10.80
CA PHE A 115 -9.02 -4.23 -9.39
C PHE A 115 -9.97 -3.43 -8.47
N CYS A 116 -10.18 -2.16 -8.80
CA CYS A 116 -11.03 -1.21 -8.09
C CYS A 116 -12.53 -1.55 -8.18
N ARG A 117 -13.00 -2.09 -9.32
CA ARG A 117 -14.42 -2.44 -9.54
C ARG A 117 -14.85 -3.79 -8.94
N ARG A 118 -13.91 -4.63 -8.50
CA ARG A 118 -14.19 -6.04 -8.13
C ARG A 118 -13.95 -6.38 -6.66
N THR A 119 -13.49 -5.43 -5.84
CA THR A 119 -13.07 -5.70 -4.47
C THR A 119 -13.80 -4.84 -3.43
N ARG A 120 -14.87 -5.42 -2.86
CA ARG A 120 -15.13 -5.36 -1.42
C ARG A 120 -14.94 -6.78 -0.88
N PRO A 121 -13.80 -7.12 -0.27
CA PRO A 121 -13.81 -8.15 0.75
C PRO A 121 -13.46 -7.55 2.11
N PRO A 122 -14.01 -8.10 3.19
CA PRO A 122 -13.53 -7.80 4.54
C PRO A 122 -12.07 -8.25 4.72
N CYS A 123 -11.34 -7.48 5.53
CA CYS A 123 -9.90 -7.55 5.78
C CYS A 123 -9.35 -8.98 6.00
N SER A 124 -10.11 -9.84 6.68
CA SER A 124 -9.73 -11.23 6.97
C SER A 124 -9.52 -12.11 5.73
N THR A 125 -10.14 -11.77 4.61
CA THR A 125 -9.98 -12.50 3.33
C THR A 125 -8.84 -11.99 2.47
N TRP A 126 -8.25 -10.83 2.75
CA TRP A 126 -7.09 -10.36 1.99
C TRP A 126 -5.87 -11.23 2.30
N CYS A 127 -5.55 -11.47 3.57
CA CYS A 127 -4.44 -12.35 3.96
C CYS A 127 -4.58 -13.79 3.42
N SER A 128 -5.81 -14.33 3.38
CA SER A 128 -6.09 -15.66 2.80
C SER A 128 -6.12 -15.65 1.28
N SER A 129 -6.69 -14.62 0.64
CA SER A 129 -6.76 -14.51 -0.82
C SER A 129 -5.43 -14.09 -1.44
N TRP A 130 -4.52 -13.42 -0.71
CA TRP A 130 -3.15 -13.12 -1.13
C TRP A 130 -2.35 -14.42 -1.27
N ASN A 131 -2.59 -15.39 -0.37
CA ASN A 131 -2.01 -16.74 -0.40
C ASN A 131 -2.74 -17.69 -1.38
N GLU A 132 -4.07 -17.63 -1.51
CA GLU A 132 -4.84 -18.57 -2.34
C GLU A 132 -4.94 -18.17 -3.82
N ARG A 133 -4.94 -16.87 -4.14
CA ARG A 133 -5.10 -16.40 -5.53
C ARG A 133 -3.82 -16.51 -6.37
N TRP A 134 -2.66 -16.71 -5.74
CA TRP A 134 -1.35 -16.72 -6.41
C TRP A 134 -0.48 -17.96 -6.12
N ARG A 135 -1.03 -18.98 -5.46
CA ARG A 135 -0.44 -20.33 -5.37
C ARG A 135 -0.99 -21.31 -6.44
N ARG A 136 -1.71 -20.81 -7.46
CA ARG A 136 -2.16 -21.57 -8.65
C ARG A 136 -1.62 -20.95 -9.92
#